data_AF-A0A3D5E521-F1
#
_entry.id   AF-A0A3D5E521-F1
#
_cell.length_a   1.000
_cell.length_b   1.000
_cell.length_c   1.000
_cell.angle_alpha   90.00
_cell.angle_beta   90.00
_cell.angle_gamma   90.00
#
_symmetry.space_group_name_H-M   'P 1'
#
loop_
_entity.id
_entity.type
_entity.pdbx_description
1 polymer ?
#
loop_
_entity_poly.entity_id
_entity_poly.type
_entity_poly.pdbx_seq_one_letter_code
_entity_poly.pdbx_strand_id
1 'polypeptide(L)'
;MKFLAIDYGSKNIGIAISDPLGIVSKPLTTISNTSTTKNVVHIINIADTEQVDKIILGLATDSQGSNYQSLKHHDKLIYSLRNHSTIPIAFWDESDTSIRANQLQTKKNQSRQSIHAI
;
A
#
# COMPACT_ATOMS: atom_id res chain seq x y z
N MET A 1 14.79 -15.04 0.97
CA MET A 1 13.60 -14.65 1.73
C MET A 1 12.72 -13.83 0.82
N LYS A 2 11.41 -14.08 0.77
CA LYS A 2 10.46 -13.32 -0.06
C LYS A 2 9.57 -12.44 0.81
N PHE A 3 9.27 -11.26 0.31
CA PHE A 3 8.41 -10.28 0.96
C PHE A 3 7.15 -10.05 0.14
N LEU A 4 6.00 -9.98 0.81
CA LEU A 4 4.74 -9.57 0.19
C LEU A 4 4.45 -8.12 0.60
N ALA A 5 4.46 -7.20 -0.35
CA ALA A 5 4.08 -5.81 -0.12
C ALA A 5 2.59 -5.59 -0.41
N ILE A 6 1.91 -4.88 0.48
CA ILE A 6 0.48 -4.60 0.41
C ILE A 6 0.26 -3.08 0.43
N ASP A 7 -0.35 -2.58 -0.63
CA ASP A 7 -0.89 -1.22 -0.72
C ASP A 7 -2.41 -1.29 -0.49
N TYR A 8 -2.86 -0.85 0.68
CA TYR A 8 -4.25 -1.00 1.12
C TYR A 8 -5.12 0.20 0.73
N GLY A 9 -5.46 0.28 -0.55
CA GLY A 9 -6.35 1.32 -1.07
C GLY A 9 -7.83 1.10 -0.71
N SER A 10 -8.61 2.18 -0.79
CA SER A 10 -10.05 2.18 -0.45
C SER A 10 -10.91 1.35 -1.41
N LYS A 11 -10.51 1.23 -2.68
CA LYS A 11 -11.22 0.45 -3.72
C LYS A 11 -10.51 -0.84 -4.10
N ASN A 12 -9.19 -0.78 -4.18
CA ASN A 12 -8.33 -1.87 -4.65
C ASN A 12 -7.17 -2.01 -3.68
N ILE A 13 -6.70 -3.23 -3.50
CA ILE A 13 -5.52 -3.56 -2.72
C ILE A 13 -4.47 -4.07 -3.69
N GLY A 14 -3.37 -3.32 -3.80
CA GLY A 14 -2.22 -3.71 -4.60
C GLY A 14 -1.39 -4.74 -3.85
N ILE A 15 -0.99 -5.81 -4.53
CA ILE A 15 -0.12 -6.84 -3.98
C ILE A 15 1.11 -6.96 -4.87
N ALA A 16 2.28 -6.83 -4.27
CA ALA A 16 3.56 -7.02 -4.93
C ALA A 16 4.41 -8.03 -4.18
N ILE A 17 5.33 -8.68 -4.88
CA ILE A 17 6.23 -9.67 -4.31
C ILE A 17 7.68 -9.32 -4.64
N SER A 18 8.57 -9.49 -3.66
CA SER A 18 10.01 -9.36 -3.88
C SER A 18 10.59 -10.57 -4.59
N ASP A 19 11.75 -10.38 -5.22
CA ASP A 19 12.64 -11.47 -5.56
C ASP A 19 13.19 -12.16 -4.28
N PRO A 20 13.77 -13.37 -4.39
CA PRO A 20 14.32 -14.10 -3.24
C PRO A 20 15.48 -13.40 -2.51
N LEU A 21 16.12 -12.43 -3.17
CA LEU A 21 17.18 -11.59 -2.60
C LEU A 21 16.62 -10.38 -1.85
N GLY A 22 15.33 -10.04 -2.03
CA GLY A 22 14.69 -8.88 -1.42
C GLY A 22 15.14 -7.54 -2.01
N ILE A 23 15.71 -7.54 -3.22
CA ILE A 23 16.28 -6.36 -3.89
C ILE A 23 15.24 -5.70 -4.79
N VAL A 24 14.47 -6.49 -5.52
CA VAL A 24 13.52 -5.99 -6.53
C VAL A 24 12.13 -6.50 -6.22
N SER A 25 11.13 -5.62 -6.30
CA SER A 25 9.72 -6.00 -6.22
C SER A 25 9.05 -5.93 -7.59
N LYS A 26 8.11 -6.85 -7.85
CA LYS A 26 7.21 -6.78 -9.00
C LYS A 26 5.75 -6.81 -8.56
N PRO A 27 4.83 -6.17 -9.30
CA PRO A 27 3.39 -6.36 -9.09
C PRO A 27 3.04 -7.83 -9.25
N LEU A 28 2.26 -8.37 -8.31
CA LEU A 28 1.77 -9.74 -8.35
C LEU A 28 0.31 -9.78 -8.80
N THR A 29 -0.55 -9.02 -8.11
CA THR A 29 -1.97 -8.93 -8.43
C THR A 29 -2.61 -7.71 -7.77
N THR A 30 -3.86 -7.44 -8.14
CA THR A 30 -4.71 -6.44 -7.49
C THR A 30 -6.02 -7.11 -7.10
N ILE A 31 -6.42 -6.99 -5.84
CA ILE A 31 -7.70 -7.51 -5.36
C ILE A 31 -8.67 -6.35 -5.08
N SER A 32 -9.96 -6.55 -5.37
CA SER A 32 -10.99 -5.58 -5.02
C SER A 32 -11.16 -5.53 -3.51
N ASN A 33 -11.13 -4.33 -2.92
CA ASN A 33 -11.38 -4.14 -1.50
C ASN A 33 -12.87 -4.30 -1.22
N THR A 34 -13.27 -5.43 -0.63
CA THR A 34 -14.69 -5.76 -0.41
C THR A 34 -15.03 -5.85 1.08
N SER A 35 -14.40 -6.76 1.81
CA SER A 35 -14.53 -6.87 3.26
C SER A 35 -13.22 -7.34 3.86
N THR A 36 -12.91 -6.86 5.08
CA THR A 36 -11.65 -7.19 5.76
C THR A 36 -11.41 -8.69 5.83
N THR A 37 -12.43 -9.48 6.20
CA THR A 37 -12.29 -10.95 6.29
C THR A 37 -11.92 -11.58 4.94
N LYS A 38 -12.58 -11.21 3.84
CA LYS A 38 -12.28 -11.74 2.51
C LYS A 38 -10.89 -11.32 2.03
N ASN A 39 -10.54 -10.06 2.27
CA ASN A 39 -9.25 -9.50 1.91
C ASN A 39 -8.13 -10.24 2.64
N VAL A 40 -8.28 -10.48 3.95
CA VAL A 40 -7.30 -11.20 4.80
C VAL A 40 -7.10 -12.63 4.31
N VAL A 41 -8.19 -13.36 4.02
CA VAL A 41 -8.10 -14.72 3.48
C VAL A 41 -7.33 -14.74 2.16
N HIS A 42 -7.62 -13.80 1.26
CA HIS A 42 -6.88 -13.70 -0.01
C HIS A 42 -5.39 -13.42 0.21
N ILE A 43 -5.07 -12.45 1.07
CA ILE A 43 -3.69 -12.06 1.37
C ILE A 43 -2.92 -13.24 1.95
N ILE A 44 -3.50 -13.96 2.91
CA ILE A 44 -2.87 -15.13 3.55
C ILE A 44 -2.66 -16.24 2.52
N ASN A 45 -3.68 -16.57 1.72
CA ASN A 45 -3.55 -17.59 0.68
C ASN A 45 -2.43 -17.25 -0.31
N ILE A 46 -2.31 -15.98 -0.72
CA ILE A 46 -1.22 -15.54 -1.60
C ILE A 46 0.12 -15.67 -0.88
N ALA A 47 0.21 -15.20 0.37
CA ALA A 47 1.43 -15.26 1.17
C ALA A 47 1.93 -16.71 1.34
N ASP A 48 1.02 -17.64 1.64
CA ASP A 48 1.33 -19.06 1.80
C ASP A 48 1.71 -19.73 0.48
N THR A 49 0.95 -19.46 -0.59
CA THR A 49 1.22 -20.00 -1.94
C THR A 49 2.60 -19.55 -2.43
N GLU A 50 2.90 -18.27 -2.21
CA GLU A 50 4.17 -17.68 -2.57
C GLU A 50 5.26 -17.93 -1.52
N GLN A 51 5.00 -18.64 -0.41
CA GLN A 51 5.99 -18.93 0.63
C GLN A 51 6.77 -17.67 1.06
N VAL A 52 6.05 -16.60 1.38
CA VAL A 52 6.67 -15.34 1.82
C VAL A 52 7.01 -15.41 3.30
N ASP A 53 8.15 -14.83 3.65
CA ASP A 53 8.66 -14.84 5.03
C ASP A 53 8.11 -13.67 5.86
N LYS A 54 7.63 -12.61 5.20
CA LYS A 54 7.16 -11.39 5.85
C LYS A 54 6.24 -10.57 4.94
N ILE A 55 5.23 -9.96 5.54
CA ILE A 55 4.32 -9.01 4.90
C ILE A 55 4.78 -7.58 5.23
N ILE A 56 4.84 -6.71 4.23
CA ILE A 56 5.09 -5.28 4.36
C ILE A 56 3.79 -4.55 4.03
N LEU A 57 3.21 -3.84 5.00
CA LEU A 57 1.99 -3.06 4.80
C LEU A 57 2.34 -1.57 4.70
N GLY A 58 2.00 -0.96 3.55
CA GLY A 58 2.08 0.48 3.35
C GLY A 58 1.04 1.20 4.22
N LEU A 59 1.50 2.19 4.97
CA LEU A 59 0.66 3.06 5.79
C LEU A 59 0.81 4.49 5.29
N ALA A 60 -0.21 4.98 4.59
CA ALA A 60 -0.34 6.40 4.33
C ALA A 60 -0.73 7.12 5.63
N THR A 61 0.22 7.78 6.29
CA THR A 61 -0.10 8.78 7.30
C THR A 61 -0.32 10.11 6.58
N ASP A 62 -1.47 10.75 6.81
CA ASP A 62 -1.67 12.09 6.25
C ASP A 62 -0.76 13.09 6.97
N SER A 63 -0.35 14.14 6.27
CA SER A 63 0.56 15.18 6.78
C SER A 63 -0.03 16.06 7.89
N GLN A 64 -1.27 15.80 8.32
CA GLN A 64 -2.01 16.52 9.36
C GLN A 64 -2.46 15.59 10.52
N GLY A 65 -2.07 14.31 10.50
CA GLY A 65 -2.47 13.29 11.48
C GLY A 65 -3.96 12.93 11.55
N SER A 66 -4.79 13.30 10.56
CA SER A 66 -6.25 13.39 10.75
C SER A 66 -7.11 12.27 10.15
N ASN A 67 -6.58 11.38 9.30
CA ASN A 67 -7.38 10.37 8.60
C ASN A 67 -7.58 9.10 9.45
N TYR A 68 -8.28 9.28 10.57
CA TYR A 68 -8.64 8.24 11.53
C TYR A 68 -9.41 7.06 10.90
N GLN A 69 -10.17 7.29 9.83
CA GLN A 69 -10.91 6.20 9.17
C GLN A 69 -9.98 5.27 8.40
N SER A 70 -9.01 5.82 7.66
CA SER A 70 -8.01 4.99 6.97
C SER A 70 -7.17 4.20 7.96
N LEU A 71 -6.79 4.82 9.08
CA LEU A 71 -6.11 4.15 10.19
C LEU A 71 -6.94 3.01 10.78
N LYS A 72 -8.24 3.21 11.04
CA LYS A 72 -9.14 2.13 11.53
C LYS A 72 -9.24 0.95 10.58
N HIS A 73 -9.26 1.19 9.27
CA HIS A 73 -9.31 0.12 8.29
C HIS A 73 -8.01 -0.68 8.28
N HIS A 74 -6.87 -0.01 8.44
CA HIS A 74 -5.57 -0.67 8.65
C HIS A 74 -5.57 -1.46 9.96
N ASP A 75 -6.04 -0.90 11.08
CA ASP A 75 -6.08 -1.59 12.37
C ASP A 75 -6.86 -2.91 12.32
N LYS A 76 -8.05 -2.89 11.70
CA LYS A 76 -8.86 -4.11 11.53
C LYS A 76 -8.16 -5.15 10.66
N LEU A 77 -7.52 -4.71 9.58
CA LEU A 77 -6.75 -5.59 8.70
C LEU A 77 -5.57 -6.20 9.46
N ILE A 78 -4.78 -5.38 10.15
CA ILE A 78 -3.60 -5.78 10.92
C ILE A 78 -3.99 -6.78 12.01
N TYR A 79 -5.03 -6.45 12.78
CA TYR A 79 -5.55 -7.34 13.82
C TYR A 79 -5.96 -8.69 13.23
N SER A 80 -6.71 -8.67 12.12
CA SER A 80 -7.17 -9.90 11.48
C SER A 80 -6.02 -10.72 10.89
N LEU A 81 -5.02 -10.07 10.26
CA LEU A 81 -3.84 -10.76 9.73
C LEU A 81 -3.04 -11.43 10.84
N ARG A 82 -2.79 -10.73 11.96
CA ARG A 82 -2.07 -11.29 13.11
C ARG A 82 -2.80 -12.47 13.76
N ASN A 83 -4.13 -12.45 13.76
CA ASN A 83 -4.92 -13.54 14.35
C ASN A 83 -5.03 -14.77 13.45
N HIS A 84 -4.88 -14.62 12.14
CA HIS A 84 -5.10 -15.71 11.17
C HIS A 84 -3.80 -16.16 10.48
N SER A 85 -2.67 -15.51 10.76
CA SER A 85 -1.38 -15.85 10.18
C SER A 85 -0.25 -15.65 11.19
N THR A 86 0.74 -16.53 11.14
CA THR A 86 1.99 -16.41 11.90
C THR A 86 3.06 -15.61 11.15
N ILE A 87 2.78 -15.19 9.91
CA ILE A 87 3.73 -14.45 9.08
C ILE A 87 3.97 -13.07 9.70
N PRO A 88 5.23 -12.70 9.99
CA PRO A 88 5.58 -11.39 10.51
C PRO A 88 5.06 -10.26 9.62
N ILE A 89 4.55 -9.20 10.24
CA ILE A 89 4.09 -8.00 9.55
C ILE A 89 4.98 -6.83 9.94
N ALA A 90 5.57 -6.16 8.95
CA ALA A 90 6.24 -4.87 9.11
C ALA A 90 5.46 -3.77 8.40
N PHE A 91 5.65 -2.54 8.86
CA PHE A 91 4.96 -1.36 8.35
C PHE A 91 5.93 -0.47 7.60
N TRP A 92 5.47 0.13 6.51
CA TRP A 92 6.21 1.11 5.72
C TRP A 92 5.43 2.43 5.70
N ASP A 93 6.06 3.53 6.12
CA ASP A 93 5.45 4.85 6.11
C ASP A 93 5.57 5.50 4.72
N GLU A 94 4.45 5.96 4.17
CA GLU A 94 4.36 6.55 2.83
C GLU A 94 4.22 8.09 2.83
N SER A 95 4.29 8.69 4.02
CA SER A 95 4.05 10.12 4.32
C SER A 95 4.77 11.13 3.43
N ASP A 96 5.93 10.79 2.87
CA ASP A 96 6.81 11.72 2.14
C ASP A 96 6.44 11.92 0.65
N THR A 97 5.56 11.07 0.11
CA THR A 97 5.25 11.08 -1.33
C THR A 97 4.20 12.14 -1.72
N SER A 98 3.36 12.54 -0.77
CA SER A 98 2.28 13.52 -1.00
C SER A 98 2.80 14.95 -1.22
N ILE A 99 3.87 15.34 -0.52
CA ILE A 99 4.49 16.66 -0.66
C ILE A 99 5.09 16.82 -2.06
N ARG A 100 5.74 15.78 -2.58
CA ARG A 100 6.31 15.78 -3.95
C ARG A 100 5.24 15.72 -5.03
N ALA A 101 4.15 15.00 -4.83
CA ALA A 101 3.04 14.93 -5.80
C ALA A 101 2.37 16.31 -6.00
N ASN A 102 2.17 17.08 -4.92
CA ASN A 102 1.65 18.44 -5.00
C ASN A 102 2.62 19.41 -5.68
N GLN A 103 3.93 19.28 -5.43
CA GLN A 103 4.95 20.10 -6.11
C GLN A 103 5.03 19.85 -7.63
N LEU A 104 4.68 18.65 -8.09
CA LEU A 104 4.60 18.34 -9.53
C LEU A 104 3.33 18.89 -10.18
N GLN A 105 2.21 18.98 -9.45
CA GLN A 105 0.97 19.61 -9.95
C GLN A 105 1.09 21.14 -10.10
N THR A 106 1.78 21.83 -9.18
CA THR A 106 1.96 23.29 -9.29
C THR A 106 2.81 23.69 -10.50
N LYS A 107 3.85 22.91 -10.84
CA LYS A 107 4.66 23.16 -12.05
C LYS A 107 3.89 22.99 -13.36
N LYS A 108 2.92 22.08 -13.41
CA LYS A 108 2.13 21.79 -14.64
C LYS A 108 1.11 22.88 -14.99
N ASN A 109 0.67 23.67 -14.00
CA ASN A 109 -0.26 24.79 -14.22
C ASN A 109 0.45 26.08 -14.65
N GLN A 110 1.72 26.28 -14.28
CA GLN A 110 2.49 27.45 -14.71
C GLN A 110 2.89 27.38 -16.19
N SER A 111 3.09 26.18 -16.76
CA SER A 111 3.48 26.02 -18.17
C SER A 111 2.33 26.15 -19.17
N ARG A 112 1.07 26.25 -18.72
CA ARG A 112 -0.11 26.36 -19.59
C ARG A 112 -0.61 27.81 -19.77
N GLN A 113 -0.21 28.73 -18.89
CA GLN A 113 -0.64 30.14 -18.97
C GLN A 113 0.23 31.00 -19.89
N SER A 114 1.39 30.52 -20.34
CA SER A 114 2.34 31.28 -21.16
C SER A 114 2.22 31.08 -22.69
N ILE A 115 1.15 30.42 -23.18
CA ILE A 115 0.96 30.18 -24.64
C ILE A 115 -0.25 30.96 -25.21
N HIS A 116 -0.67 32.06 -24.60
CA HIS A 116 -1.79 32.88 -25.12
C HIS A 116 -1.53 34.40 -25.15
N ALA A 117 -0.27 34.81 -25.23
CA ALA A 117 0.09 36.21 -25.40
C ALA A 117 1.14 36.36 -26.51
N ILE A 118 0.70 36.32 -27.76
CA ILE A 118 1.27 37.05 -28.90
C ILE A 118 0.11 37.47 -29.80
#